data_AF-A0A5B7ZL41-F1
#
_entry.id   AF-A0A5B7ZL41-F1
#
_cell.length_a   1.000
_cell.length_b   1.000
_cell.length_c   1.000
_cell.angle_alpha   90.00
_cell.angle_beta   90.00
_cell.angle_gamma   90.00
#
_symmetry.space_group_name_H-M   'P 1'
#
loop_
_entity.id
_entity.type
_entity.pdbx_description
1 polymer ?
#
loop_
_entity_poly.entity_id
_entity_poly.type
_entity_poly.pdbx_seq_one_letter_code
_entity_poly.pdbx_strand_id
1 'polypeptide(L)'
;MAKLKKTANKKSPAADASSKAQAERLGKSITESAQQIWLAGMGAFNRAQAEGGKLFESLVRDGLSLEQTARKFTGARADFVRDAVEGKVGQARERATDTWDKLEKVFEERVQRALVKLGVPGRDDLNALTARVERLTEELRKANGSAAPAPPRRRRARPLPPRHRRNRPASAPRRPPSRFSPKSRQSAASLAPLPLRIRTGGRFAWQWPRSPCA
;
A
#
# COMPACT_ATOMS: atom_id res chain seq x y z
N MET A 1 14.02 65.73 -22.35
CA MET A 1 13.59 64.36 -22.73
C MET A 1 14.74 63.39 -22.53
N ALA A 2 14.86 62.76 -21.35
CA ALA A 2 15.86 61.73 -21.07
C ALA A 2 15.20 60.36 -21.17
N LYS A 3 15.58 59.56 -22.16
CA LYS A 3 15.05 58.20 -22.39
C LYS A 3 15.74 57.21 -21.47
N LEU A 4 14.95 56.45 -20.71
CA LEU A 4 15.43 55.43 -19.77
C LEU A 4 16.11 54.25 -20.50
N LYS A 5 17.28 53.88 -19.97
CA LYS A 5 18.05 52.67 -20.27
C LYS A 5 17.20 51.41 -20.12
N LYS A 6 17.02 50.66 -21.21
CA LYS A 6 16.71 49.22 -21.17
C LYS A 6 18.02 48.45 -21.13
N THR A 7 18.43 47.97 -19.95
CA THR A 7 19.52 47.01 -19.80
C THR A 7 19.02 45.64 -20.24
N ALA A 8 19.21 45.32 -21.52
CA ALA A 8 19.13 43.95 -22.02
C ALA A 8 20.37 43.19 -21.51
N ASN A 9 20.16 42.24 -20.61
CA ASN A 9 21.17 41.26 -20.22
C ASN A 9 21.58 40.45 -21.47
N LYS A 10 22.73 40.80 -22.05
CA LYS A 10 23.26 40.16 -23.26
C LYS A 10 23.82 38.79 -22.86
N LYS A 11 23.01 37.74 -23.07
CA LYS A 11 23.44 36.35 -22.89
C LYS A 11 24.56 36.06 -23.90
N SER A 12 25.78 35.86 -23.40
CA SER A 12 26.96 35.60 -24.22
C SER A 12 26.86 34.24 -24.92
N PRO A 13 27.17 34.12 -26.23
CA PRO A 13 27.07 32.87 -26.99
C PRO A 13 28.01 31.75 -26.47
N ALA A 14 29.05 32.11 -25.72
CA ALA A 14 29.94 31.16 -25.06
C ALA A 14 29.26 30.37 -23.92
N ALA A 15 28.27 30.95 -23.23
CA ALA A 15 27.56 30.29 -22.14
C ALA A 15 26.58 29.22 -22.64
N ASP A 16 25.86 29.49 -23.74
CA ASP A 16 24.95 28.52 -24.36
C ASP A 16 25.72 27.37 -25.05
N ALA A 17 26.88 27.64 -25.66
CA ALA A 17 27.74 26.61 -26.24
C ALA A 17 28.34 25.68 -25.16
N SER A 18 28.79 26.26 -24.03
CA SER A 18 29.22 25.51 -22.84
C SER A 18 28.10 24.62 -22.28
N SER A 19 26.89 25.17 -22.17
CA SER A 19 25.72 24.45 -21.64
C SER A 19 25.31 23.27 -22.53
N LYS A 20 25.35 23.46 -23.86
CA LYS A 20 25.05 22.40 -24.83
C LYS A 20 26.11 21.31 -24.85
N ALA A 21 27.39 21.69 -24.75
CA ALA A 21 28.49 20.73 -24.62
C ALA A 21 28.43 19.94 -23.31
N GLN A 22 27.99 20.56 -22.21
CA GLN A 22 27.73 19.86 -20.95
C GLN A 22 26.56 18.89 -21.06
N ALA A 23 25.44 19.28 -21.69
CA ALA A 23 24.29 18.40 -21.90
C ALA A 23 24.65 17.14 -22.73
N GLU A 24 25.46 17.30 -23.78
CA GLU A 24 25.96 16.18 -24.60
C GLU A 24 26.88 15.24 -23.80
N ARG A 25 27.75 15.78 -22.93
CA ARG A 25 28.60 14.97 -22.06
C ARG A 25 27.78 14.22 -21.01
N LEU A 26 26.75 14.86 -20.46
CA LEU A 26 25.83 14.22 -19.52
C LEU A 26 25.03 13.11 -20.20
N GLY A 27 24.47 13.36 -21.39
CA GLY A 27 23.75 12.35 -22.17
C GLY A 27 24.61 11.12 -22.47
N LYS A 28 25.86 11.33 -22.89
CA LYS A 28 26.82 10.23 -23.13
C LYS A 28 27.16 9.46 -21.86
N SER A 29 27.38 10.15 -20.73
CA SER A 29 27.65 9.48 -19.45
C SER A 29 26.45 8.67 -18.92
N ILE A 30 25.23 9.14 -19.16
CA ILE A 30 24.01 8.45 -18.76
C ILE A 30 23.80 7.19 -19.61
N THR A 31 24.01 7.28 -20.92
CA THR A 31 23.90 6.12 -21.82
C THR A 31 24.98 5.08 -21.53
N GLU A 32 26.22 5.52 -21.29
CA GLU A 32 27.32 4.61 -20.92
C GLU A 32 27.02 3.92 -19.58
N SER A 33 26.56 4.66 -18.57
CA SER A 33 26.16 4.08 -17.29
C SER A 33 24.99 3.10 -17.45
N ALA A 34 23.99 3.43 -18.25
CA ALA A 34 22.85 2.55 -18.53
C ALA A 34 23.30 1.26 -19.23
N GLN A 35 24.26 1.34 -20.16
CA GLN A 35 24.82 0.18 -20.84
C GLN A 35 25.61 -0.72 -19.87
N GLN A 36 26.40 -0.13 -18.97
CA GLN A 36 27.13 -0.88 -17.94
C GLN A 36 26.17 -1.58 -16.97
N ILE A 37 25.11 -0.89 -16.54
CA ILE A 37 24.08 -1.48 -15.68
C ILE A 37 23.37 -2.63 -16.41
N TRP A 38 23.09 -2.47 -17.71
CA TRP A 38 22.45 -3.52 -18.51
C TRP A 38 23.35 -4.74 -18.69
N LEU A 39 24.62 -4.54 -19.06
CA LEU A 39 25.60 -5.63 -19.20
C LEU A 39 25.85 -6.34 -17.87
N ALA A 40 25.95 -5.59 -16.77
CA ALA A 40 26.05 -6.16 -15.43
C ALA A 40 24.79 -6.96 -15.06
N GLY A 41 23.61 -6.45 -15.41
CA GLY A 41 22.33 -7.15 -15.23
C GLY A 41 22.28 -8.46 -16.00
N MET A 42 22.67 -8.48 -17.28
CA MET A 42 22.72 -9.71 -18.09
C MET A 42 23.81 -10.68 -17.61
N GLY A 43 24.95 -10.18 -17.14
CA GLY A 43 26.02 -11.00 -16.57
C GLY A 43 25.60 -11.66 -15.25
N ALA A 44 24.98 -10.90 -14.35
CA ALA A 44 24.44 -11.42 -13.10
C ALA A 44 23.29 -12.41 -13.33
N PHE A 45 22.41 -12.14 -14.29
CA PHE A 45 21.33 -13.06 -14.67
C PHE A 45 21.88 -14.39 -15.20
N ASN A 46 22.88 -14.34 -16.09
CA ASN A 46 23.52 -15.57 -16.59
C ASN A 46 24.24 -16.34 -15.46
N ARG A 47 24.88 -15.64 -14.52
CA ARG A 47 25.49 -16.28 -13.35
C ARG A 47 24.45 -16.94 -12.44
N ALA A 48 23.33 -16.27 -12.20
CA ALA A 48 22.21 -16.82 -11.45
C ALA A 48 21.56 -18.01 -12.16
N GLN A 49 21.50 -18.05 -13.50
CA GLN A 49 21.03 -19.23 -14.24
C GLN A 49 22.01 -20.41 -14.12
N ALA A 50 23.31 -20.15 -14.27
CA ALA A 50 24.35 -21.19 -14.16
C ALA A 50 24.48 -21.79 -12.74
N GLU A 51 24.30 -20.97 -11.71
CA GLU A 51 24.33 -21.39 -10.30
C GLU A 51 22.95 -21.83 -9.80
N GLY A 52 21.87 -21.34 -10.41
CA GLY A 52 20.48 -21.58 -10.00
C GLY A 52 20.03 -23.02 -10.17
N GLY A 53 20.48 -23.70 -11.23
CA GLY A 53 20.22 -25.14 -11.41
C GLY A 53 20.80 -25.99 -10.27
N LYS A 54 22.01 -25.68 -9.82
CA LYS A 54 22.66 -26.39 -8.70
C LYS A 54 22.00 -26.11 -7.36
N LEU A 55 21.60 -24.86 -7.12
CA LEU A 55 20.80 -24.51 -5.94
C LEU A 55 19.45 -25.23 -5.95
N PHE A 56 18.78 -25.30 -7.11
CA PHE A 56 17.52 -26.02 -7.24
C PHE A 56 17.70 -27.52 -6.97
N GLU A 57 18.72 -28.16 -7.56
CA GLU A 57 19.03 -29.57 -7.30
C GLU A 57 19.35 -29.83 -5.82
N SER A 58 20.10 -28.93 -5.16
CA SER A 58 20.35 -29.00 -3.73
C SER A 58 19.06 -28.88 -2.92
N LEU A 59 18.19 -27.92 -3.25
CA LEU A 59 16.91 -27.73 -2.58
C LEU A 59 15.97 -28.92 -2.77
N VAL A 60 15.97 -29.52 -3.96
CA VAL A 60 15.19 -30.75 -4.24
C VAL A 60 15.74 -31.91 -3.43
N ARG A 61 17.06 -32.09 -3.36
CA ARG A 61 17.70 -33.12 -2.54
C ARG A 61 17.42 -32.92 -1.05
N ASP A 62 17.52 -31.68 -0.57
CA ASP A 62 17.20 -31.32 0.80
C ASP A 62 15.71 -31.51 1.10
N GLY A 63 14.83 -31.24 0.14
CA GLY A 63 13.39 -31.51 0.24
C GLY A 63 13.09 -33.01 0.39
N LEU A 64 13.72 -33.86 -0.42
CA LEU A 64 13.59 -35.32 -0.31
C LEU A 64 14.16 -35.84 1.02
N SER A 65 15.30 -35.30 1.47
CA SER A 65 15.91 -35.62 2.76
C SER A 65 15.02 -35.18 3.93
N LEU A 66 14.45 -33.97 3.85
CA LEU A 66 13.54 -33.42 4.83
C LEU A 66 12.24 -34.23 4.90
N GLU A 67 11.72 -34.68 3.76
CA GLU A 67 10.54 -35.55 3.73
C GLU A 67 10.80 -36.91 4.38
N GLN A 68 11.94 -37.56 4.06
CA GLN A 68 12.34 -38.81 4.72
C GLN A 68 12.54 -38.62 6.23
N THR A 69 13.11 -37.49 6.61
CA THR A 69 13.36 -37.12 8.00
C THR A 69 12.04 -36.83 8.72
N ALA A 70 11.14 -36.06 8.11
CA ALA A 70 9.80 -35.77 8.62
C ALA A 70 8.97 -37.05 8.79
N ARG A 71 9.02 -37.96 7.82
CA ARG A 71 8.38 -39.30 7.92
C ARG A 71 8.90 -40.08 9.13
N LYS A 72 10.19 -39.98 9.46
CA LYS A 72 10.81 -40.63 10.64
C LYS A 72 10.46 -39.94 11.97
N PHE A 73 10.17 -38.64 11.97
CA PHE A 73 9.88 -37.86 13.18
C PHE A 73 8.38 -37.75 13.53
N THR A 74 7.49 -38.42 12.80
CA THR A 74 6.02 -38.37 12.96
C THR A 74 5.47 -38.81 14.34
N GLY A 75 6.30 -39.21 15.30
CA GLY A 75 5.89 -39.49 16.68
C GLY A 75 6.17 -38.34 17.65
N ALA A 76 5.15 -37.54 18.00
CA ALA A 76 5.04 -36.59 19.12
C ALA A 76 6.08 -35.44 19.26
N ARG A 77 7.30 -35.56 18.73
CA ARG A 77 8.36 -34.54 18.81
C ARG A 77 8.35 -33.58 17.60
N ALA A 78 7.68 -33.98 16.51
CA ALA A 78 7.50 -33.16 15.32
C ALA A 78 6.63 -31.92 15.56
N ASP A 79 5.58 -32.02 16.40
CA ASP A 79 4.66 -30.90 16.62
C ASP A 79 5.34 -29.69 17.27
N PHE A 80 6.22 -29.91 18.26
CA PHE A 80 6.96 -28.83 18.90
C PHE A 80 7.96 -28.16 17.96
N VAL A 81 8.65 -28.94 17.11
CA VAL A 81 9.59 -28.40 16.12
C VAL A 81 8.82 -27.65 15.03
N ARG A 82 7.66 -28.16 14.62
CA ARG A 82 6.78 -27.51 13.64
C ARG A 82 6.30 -26.15 14.15
N ASP A 83 5.80 -26.06 15.37
CA ASP A 83 5.37 -24.78 15.97
C ASP A 83 6.51 -23.75 16.03
N ALA A 84 7.72 -24.18 16.41
CA ALA A 84 8.88 -23.29 16.47
C ALA A 84 9.34 -22.80 15.09
N VAL A 85 9.24 -23.65 14.06
CA VAL A 85 9.55 -23.28 12.67
C VAL A 85 8.46 -22.37 12.11
N GLU A 86 7.18 -22.68 12.35
CA GLU A 86 6.03 -21.91 11.88
C GLU A 86 6.04 -20.49 12.46
N GLY A 87 6.42 -20.32 13.73
CA GLY A 87 6.62 -19.01 14.34
C GLY A 87 7.76 -18.19 13.69
N LYS A 88 8.88 -18.82 13.34
CA LYS A 88 10.01 -18.15 12.66
C LYS A 88 9.70 -17.81 11.20
N VAL A 89 9.05 -18.73 10.49
CA VAL A 89 8.60 -18.53 9.11
C VAL A 89 7.53 -17.44 9.06
N GLY A 90 6.61 -17.39 10.04
CA GLY A 90 5.63 -16.31 10.17
C GLY A 90 6.28 -14.92 10.27
N GLN A 91 7.27 -14.76 11.15
CA GLN A 91 8.01 -13.49 11.28
C GLN A 91 8.82 -13.13 10.03
N ALA A 92 9.42 -14.12 9.37
CA ALA A 92 10.14 -13.89 8.12
C ALA A 92 9.19 -13.48 6.99
N ARG A 93 8.01 -14.11 6.91
CA ARG A 93 6.97 -13.79 5.93
C ARG A 93 6.40 -12.40 6.15
N GLU A 94 6.10 -12.01 7.39
CA GLU A 94 5.60 -10.68 7.71
C GLU A 94 6.58 -9.60 7.25
N ARG A 95 7.88 -9.76 7.56
CA ARG A 95 8.90 -8.81 7.07
C ARG A 95 9.08 -8.84 5.57
N ALA A 96 8.97 -10.01 4.95
CA ALA A 96 9.02 -10.13 3.49
C ALA A 96 7.83 -9.43 2.83
N THR A 97 6.62 -9.56 3.39
CA THR A 97 5.42 -8.85 2.94
C THR A 97 5.59 -7.34 3.07
N ASP A 98 6.09 -6.84 4.20
CA ASP A 98 6.37 -5.40 4.36
C ASP A 98 7.38 -4.87 3.33
N THR A 99 8.41 -5.66 2.99
CA THR A 99 9.36 -5.28 1.95
C THR A 99 8.76 -5.36 0.55
N TRP A 100 7.86 -6.32 0.32
CA TRP A 100 7.14 -6.48 -0.93
C TRP A 100 6.18 -5.32 -1.18
N ASP A 101 5.41 -4.91 -0.17
CA ASP A 101 4.49 -3.76 -0.26
C ASP A 101 5.24 -2.45 -0.56
N LYS A 102 6.48 -2.31 -0.06
CA LYS A 102 7.35 -1.18 -0.40
C LYS A 102 7.83 -1.26 -1.86
N LEU A 103 8.14 -2.45 -2.36
CA LEU A 103 8.50 -2.65 -3.76
C LEU A 103 7.33 -2.39 -4.70
N GLU A 104 6.11 -2.78 -4.32
CA GLU A 104 4.89 -2.47 -5.07
C GLU A 104 4.70 -0.96 -5.21
N LYS A 105 4.87 -0.19 -4.12
CA LYS A 105 4.82 1.28 -4.17
C LYS A 105 5.88 1.88 -5.11
N VAL A 106 7.11 1.39 -5.06
CA VAL A 106 8.19 1.88 -5.93
C VAL A 106 7.94 1.48 -7.38
N PHE A 107 7.37 0.29 -7.62
CA PHE A 107 6.97 -0.16 -8.94
C PHE A 107 5.85 0.72 -9.50
N GLU A 108 4.79 0.96 -8.73
CA GLU A 108 3.70 1.88 -9.09
C GLU A 108 4.22 3.28 -9.43
N GLU A 109 5.11 3.83 -8.60
CA GLU A 109 5.73 5.15 -8.84
C GLU A 109 6.57 5.13 -10.14
N ARG A 110 7.31 4.04 -10.39
CA ARG A 110 8.10 3.88 -11.63
C ARG A 110 7.19 3.79 -12.86
N VAL A 111 6.10 3.03 -12.76
CA VAL A 111 5.11 2.83 -13.83
C VAL A 111 4.39 4.14 -14.11
N GLN A 112 3.92 4.85 -13.09
CA GLN A 112 3.32 6.17 -13.21
C GLN A 112 4.30 7.17 -13.85
N ARG A 113 5.56 7.18 -13.42
CA ARG A 113 6.60 8.06 -14.00
C ARG A 113 6.88 7.74 -15.48
N ALA A 114 6.82 6.47 -15.87
CA ALA A 114 6.96 6.07 -17.27
C ALA A 114 5.73 6.51 -18.09
N LEU A 115 4.52 6.32 -17.57
CA LEU A 115 3.26 6.71 -18.21
C LEU A 115 3.13 8.23 -18.41
N VAL A 116 3.48 9.03 -17.39
CA VAL A 116 3.50 10.49 -17.47
C VAL A 116 4.48 10.98 -18.53
N LYS A 117 5.67 10.34 -18.64
CA LYS A 117 6.63 10.65 -19.71
C LYS A 117 6.13 10.30 -21.11
N LEU A 118 5.23 9.33 -21.22
CA LEU A 118 4.59 8.93 -22.48
C LEU A 118 3.33 9.77 -22.79
N GLY A 119 2.95 10.70 -21.91
CA GLY A 119 1.81 11.60 -22.11
C GLY A 119 0.45 11.01 -21.71
N VAL A 120 0.42 9.91 -20.95
CA VAL A 120 -0.82 9.34 -20.42
C VAL A 120 -1.18 10.07 -19.12
N PRO A 121 -2.29 10.83 -19.05
CA PRO A 121 -2.69 11.56 -17.85
C PRO A 121 -3.08 10.60 -16.73
N GLY A 122 -2.66 10.91 -15.50
CA GLY A 122 -2.93 10.10 -14.32
C GLY A 122 -4.35 10.28 -13.79
N ARG A 123 -4.71 9.46 -12.80
CA ARG A 123 -6.03 9.50 -12.15
C ARG A 123 -6.25 10.80 -11.38
N ASP A 124 -5.19 11.34 -10.77
CA ASP A 124 -5.22 12.63 -10.08
C ASP A 124 -5.44 13.80 -11.04
N ASP A 125 -4.85 13.74 -12.24
CA ASP A 125 -5.04 14.75 -13.28
C ASP A 125 -6.48 14.77 -13.79
N LEU A 126 -7.09 13.58 -13.97
CA LEU A 126 -8.50 13.46 -14.35
C LEU A 126 -9.42 14.01 -13.26
N ASN A 127 -9.13 13.73 -11.98
CA ASN A 127 -9.90 14.28 -10.86
C ASN A 127 -9.79 15.80 -10.79
N ALA A 128 -8.58 16.36 -10.95
CA ALA A 128 -8.35 17.80 -10.99
C ALA A 128 -9.08 18.46 -12.17
N LEU A 129 -9.12 17.78 -13.33
CA LEU A 129 -9.88 18.26 -14.49
C LEU A 129 -11.39 18.23 -14.23
N THR A 130 -11.92 17.14 -13.68
CA THR A 130 -13.34 17.04 -13.31
C THR A 130 -13.75 18.15 -12.35
N ALA A 131 -12.96 18.41 -11.30
CA ALA A 131 -13.23 19.48 -10.35
C ALA A 131 -13.24 20.87 -11.02
N ARG A 132 -12.35 21.12 -11.99
CA ARG A 132 -12.36 22.37 -12.77
C ARG A 132 -13.60 22.48 -13.65
N VAL A 133 -14.01 21.38 -14.30
CA VAL A 133 -15.21 21.33 -15.14
C VAL A 133 -16.46 21.57 -14.31
N GLU A 134 -16.57 20.98 -13.12
CA GLU A 134 -17.68 21.21 -12.20
C GLU A 134 -17.77 22.68 -11.80
N ARG A 135 -16.65 23.27 -11.37
CA ARG A 135 -16.59 24.70 -11.03
C ARG A 135 -17.00 25.59 -12.21
N LEU A 136 -16.49 25.29 -13.41
CA LEU A 136 -16.85 26.04 -14.61
C LEU A 136 -18.33 25.86 -14.98
N THR A 137 -18.86 24.66 -14.79
CA THR A 137 -20.28 24.36 -15.01
C THR A 137 -21.16 25.12 -14.03
N GLU A 138 -20.73 25.27 -12.77
CA GLU A 138 -21.42 26.10 -11.78
C GLU A 138 -21.38 27.58 -12.13
N GLU A 139 -20.23 28.09 -12.54
CA GLU A 139 -20.07 29.48 -12.99
C GLU A 139 -20.92 29.75 -14.24
N LEU A 140 -20.97 28.81 -15.20
CA LEU A 140 -21.85 28.88 -16.36
C LEU A 140 -23.33 28.79 -15.99
N ARG A 141 -23.74 27.94 -15.04
CA ARG A 141 -25.13 27.90 -14.56
C ARG A 141 -25.54 29.20 -13.89
N LYS A 142 -24.62 29.81 -13.11
CA LYS A 142 -24.82 31.12 -12.50
C LYS A 142 -24.90 32.23 -13.55
N ALA A 143 -24.09 32.16 -14.61
CA ALA A 143 -24.06 33.15 -15.69
C ALA A 143 -25.25 33.01 -16.67
N ASN A 144 -25.67 31.79 -17.00
CA ASN A 144 -26.79 31.55 -17.93
C ASN A 144 -28.18 31.67 -17.30
N GLY A 145 -28.28 32.00 -16.00
CA GLY A 145 -29.56 32.21 -15.33
C GLY A 145 -30.55 31.03 -15.43
N SER A 146 -30.07 29.84 -15.79
CA SER A 146 -30.95 28.70 -16.00
C SER A 146 -31.28 28.10 -14.65
N ALA A 147 -32.49 28.42 -14.20
CA ALA A 147 -33.08 28.00 -12.95
C ALA A 147 -32.82 26.51 -12.69
N ALA A 148 -32.25 26.22 -11.53
CA ALA A 148 -32.29 24.88 -10.96
C ALA A 148 -33.74 24.37 -10.98
N PRO A 149 -34.01 23.10 -11.35
CA PRO A 149 -35.35 22.56 -11.22
C PRO A 149 -35.70 22.56 -9.73
N ALA A 150 -36.63 23.44 -9.38
CA ALA A 150 -37.09 23.58 -8.01
C ALA A 150 -37.70 22.25 -7.55
N PRO A 151 -37.44 21.81 -6.29
CA PRO A 151 -38.06 20.60 -5.77
C PRO A 151 -39.59 20.74 -5.79
N PRO A 152 -40.35 19.66 -6.06
CA PRO A 152 -41.80 19.74 -6.20
C PRO A 152 -42.40 20.26 -4.90
N ARG A 153 -42.93 21.48 -4.97
CA ARG A 153 -43.59 22.17 -3.86
C ARG A 153 -44.86 21.38 -3.52
N ARG A 154 -44.81 20.59 -2.45
CA ARG A 154 -45.96 19.89 -1.89
C ARG A 154 -47.10 20.89 -1.67
N ARG A 155 -48.15 20.79 -2.50
CA ARG A 155 -49.41 21.52 -2.28
C ARG A 155 -49.95 21.11 -0.92
N ARG A 156 -50.07 22.08 0.00
CA ARG A 156 -50.77 21.89 1.27
C ARG A 156 -52.23 21.55 0.96
N ALA A 157 -52.68 20.38 1.41
CA ALA A 157 -54.08 19.99 1.35
C ALA A 157 -54.91 20.92 2.25
N ARG A 158 -56.01 21.43 1.68
CA ARG A 158 -57.04 22.20 2.38
C ARG A 158 -57.74 21.30 3.42
N PRO A 159 -58.03 21.75 4.65
CA PRO A 159 -58.67 20.90 5.65
C PRO A 159 -60.12 20.59 5.25
N LEU A 160 -60.51 19.32 5.29
CA LEU A 160 -61.90 18.86 5.23
C LEU A 160 -62.54 18.87 6.64
N PRO A 161 -63.86 19.06 6.75
CA PRO A 161 -64.57 19.17 8.04
C PRO A 161 -64.61 17.85 8.82
N PRO A 162 -64.81 17.89 10.15
CA PRO A 162 -64.65 16.74 11.03
C PRO A 162 -65.80 15.74 10.85
N ARG A 163 -65.46 14.48 10.57
CA ARG A 163 -66.40 13.35 10.61
C ARG A 163 -66.36 12.68 11.99
N HIS A 164 -67.55 12.45 12.52
CA HIS A 164 -67.84 11.91 13.86
C HIS A 164 -67.14 10.58 14.16
N ARG A 165 -66.63 10.48 15.40
CA ARG A 165 -66.19 9.24 16.05
C ARG A 165 -67.32 8.24 16.13
N ARG A 166 -67.03 6.97 15.81
CA ARG A 166 -67.79 5.82 16.31
C ARG A 166 -66.82 4.81 16.94
N ASN A 167 -67.21 4.34 18.12
CA ASN A 167 -66.40 3.56 19.06
C ASN A 167 -66.29 2.06 18.71
N ARG A 168 -65.09 1.52 18.97
CA ARG A 168 -64.71 0.15 19.45
C ARG A 168 -64.97 -1.10 18.57
N PRO A 169 -64.32 -2.28 18.84
CA PRO A 169 -63.25 -2.56 19.82
C PRO A 169 -62.02 -3.37 19.32
N ALA A 170 -61.07 -3.45 20.26
CA ALA A 170 -59.75 -4.08 20.27
C ALA A 170 -59.61 -5.54 19.81
N SER A 171 -58.43 -5.89 19.29
CA SER A 171 -57.80 -7.21 19.45
C SER A 171 -56.27 -7.20 19.28
N ALA A 172 -55.62 -7.57 20.39
CA ALA A 172 -54.34 -8.27 20.62
C ALA A 172 -53.00 -7.88 19.91
N PRO A 173 -51.87 -7.77 20.66
CA PRO A 173 -50.55 -7.48 20.12
C PRO A 173 -49.77 -8.75 19.74
N ARG A 174 -49.05 -8.75 18.62
CA ARG A 174 -48.04 -9.77 18.30
C ARG A 174 -46.68 -9.14 17.98
N ARG A 175 -45.81 -9.21 19.00
CA ARG A 175 -44.40 -9.68 19.03
C ARG A 175 -43.33 -8.96 18.17
N PRO A 176 -42.22 -8.48 18.78
CA PRO A 176 -41.00 -8.11 18.04
C PRO A 176 -40.09 -9.34 17.76
N PRO A 177 -39.20 -9.29 16.75
CA PRO A 177 -38.35 -10.41 16.36
C PRO A 177 -37.17 -10.65 17.32
N SER A 178 -36.80 -11.92 17.40
CA SER A 178 -35.79 -12.54 18.25
C SER A 178 -34.37 -12.02 18.02
N ARG A 179 -33.72 -11.58 19.11
CA ARG A 179 -32.26 -11.54 19.23
C ARG A 179 -31.73 -12.97 19.31
N PHE A 180 -30.81 -13.32 18.41
CA PHE A 180 -29.96 -14.48 18.55
C PHE A 180 -28.97 -14.27 19.70
N SER A 181 -28.98 -15.18 20.67
CA SER A 181 -27.88 -15.41 21.61
C SER A 181 -27.27 -16.78 21.27
N PRO A 182 -25.94 -16.92 21.14
CA PRO A 182 -25.33 -18.23 21.14
C PRO A 182 -25.33 -18.78 22.57
N LYS A 183 -25.89 -19.97 22.70
CA LYS A 183 -25.99 -20.74 23.93
C LYS A 183 -24.62 -21.32 24.27
N SER A 184 -24.14 -20.92 25.43
CA SER A 184 -23.28 -21.65 26.35
C SER A 184 -23.54 -23.16 26.38
N ARG A 185 -22.51 -23.97 26.58
CA ARG A 185 -22.24 -24.73 27.83
C ARG A 185 -21.18 -25.79 27.56
N GLN A 186 -20.03 -25.69 28.25
CA GLN A 186 -19.66 -26.41 29.49
C GLN A 186 -19.20 -27.84 29.16
N SER A 187 -18.13 -28.39 29.73
CA SER A 187 -17.59 -28.25 31.08
C SER A 187 -16.11 -28.67 31.06
N ALA A 188 -15.21 -27.99 31.77
CA ALA A 188 -14.68 -28.37 33.09
C ALA A 188 -13.76 -29.62 33.03
N ALA A 189 -12.58 -29.67 33.65
CA ALA A 189 -12.16 -29.04 34.89
C ALA A 189 -10.63 -29.08 35.07
N SER A 190 -10.16 -28.24 36.00
CA SER A 190 -9.07 -28.50 36.95
C SER A 190 -7.61 -28.40 36.46
N LEU A 191 -6.92 -27.32 36.80
CA LEU A 191 -6.06 -27.23 38.00
C LEU A 191 -5.42 -25.83 38.12
N ALA A 192 -5.25 -25.40 39.37
CA ALA A 192 -4.86 -24.05 39.80
C ALA A 192 -3.36 -23.71 39.60
N PRO A 193 -2.97 -22.42 39.70
CA PRO A 193 -1.67 -21.92 39.24
C PRO A 193 -0.60 -21.91 40.34
N LEU A 194 0.65 -22.19 39.97
CA LEU A 194 1.84 -21.92 40.78
C LEU A 194 2.44 -20.56 40.37
N PRO A 195 2.71 -19.64 41.31
CA PRO A 195 3.36 -18.37 41.01
C PRO A 195 4.88 -18.51 41.09
N LEU A 196 5.57 -18.41 39.96
CA LEU A 196 7.03 -18.22 39.94
C LEU A 196 7.36 -16.74 39.73
N ARG A 197 7.84 -16.17 40.84
CA ARG A 197 8.36 -14.83 41.02
C ARG A 197 9.30 -14.40 39.90
N ILE A 198 9.01 -13.22 39.40
CA ILE A 198 9.92 -12.31 38.71
C ILE A 198 11.13 -12.07 39.63
N ARG A 199 12.33 -12.47 39.19
CA ARG A 199 13.60 -11.96 39.72
C ARG A 199 14.28 -11.14 38.64
N THR A 200 14.26 -9.85 38.88
CA THR A 200 15.09 -8.79 38.30
C THR A 200 16.57 -9.18 38.21
N GLY A 201 17.24 -8.77 37.13
CA GLY A 201 18.68 -8.55 37.12
C GLY A 201 19.43 -9.25 35.98
N GLY A 202 19.58 -8.57 34.85
CA GLY A 202 20.36 -9.05 33.71
C GLY A 202 20.58 -7.95 32.69
N ARG A 203 21.32 -6.92 33.08
CA ARG A 203 21.72 -5.78 32.25
C ARG A 203 22.69 -6.28 31.16
N PHE A 204 22.19 -6.73 30.02
CA PHE A 204 23.01 -6.99 28.83
C PHE A 204 23.06 -5.74 27.97
N ALA A 205 24.10 -4.96 28.20
CA ALA A 205 24.52 -3.88 27.32
C ALA A 205 25.03 -4.48 26.00
N TRP A 206 24.31 -4.22 24.90
CA TRP A 206 24.83 -4.41 23.55
C TRP A 206 25.75 -3.23 23.23
N GLN A 207 26.98 -3.32 23.75
CA GLN A 207 28.10 -2.45 23.41
C GLN A 207 28.56 -2.79 21.99
N TRP A 208 28.38 -1.87 21.05
CA TRP A 208 28.96 -1.94 19.71
C TRP A 208 30.50 -1.87 19.78
N PRO A 209 31.25 -2.69 19.01
CA PRO A 209 32.70 -2.59 18.94
C PRO A 209 33.10 -1.35 18.13
N ARG A 210 33.82 -0.44 18.78
CA ARG A 210 34.45 0.73 18.17
C ARG A 210 35.88 0.31 17.78
N SER A 211 36.16 0.28 16.48
CA SER A 211 37.48 -0.02 15.92
C SER A 211 38.54 0.98 16.42
N PRO A 212 39.77 0.55 16.74
CA PRO A 212 40.88 1.45 17.01
C PRO A 212 41.55 1.88 15.70
N CYS A 213 41.71 3.20 15.51
CA CYS A 213 42.65 3.76 14.54
C CYS A 213 44.07 3.71 15.11
N ALA A 214 45.01 3.30 14.27
CA ALA A 214 46.43 3.66 14.33
C ALA A 214 46.89 3.94 12.89
#